data_AF-A0A6I5CDM6-F1
#
_entry.id   AF-A0A6I5CDM6-F1
#
_cell.length_a   1.000
_cell.length_b   1.000
_cell.length_c   1.000
_cell.angle_alpha   90.00
_cell.angle_beta   90.00
_cell.angle_gamma   90.00
#
_symmetry.space_group_name_H-M   'P 1'
#
loop_
_entity.id
_entity.type
_entity.pdbx_description
1 polymer ?
#
loop_
_entity_poly.entity_id
_entity_poly.type
_entity_poly.pdbx_seq_one_letter_code
_entity_poly.pdbx_strand_id
1 'polypeptide(L)'
;MAFTEEEYARFRVRLADCLTALEKLVARPGFGQVPSTLGAELELSLAGPDGRPVPVNAAVREGLGDDGLALEVARFNLEANLEPVPLRGRPFTELAAQASRALARITAWSLPRHGARAVPIGTLPTLTPADLTARALT
;
A
#
# COMPACT_ATOMS: atom_id res chain seq x y z
N MET A 1 -7.09 -15.66 16.74
CA MET A 1 -6.79 -17.09 16.59
C MET A 1 -5.29 -17.26 16.71
N ALA A 2 -4.82 -18.35 17.32
CA ALA A 2 -3.40 -18.67 17.39
C ALA A 2 -3.12 -19.86 16.46
N PHE A 3 -1.97 -19.83 15.77
CA PHE A 3 -1.53 -20.94 14.93
C PHE A 3 -1.04 -22.12 15.78
N THR A 4 -1.20 -23.35 15.30
CA THR A 4 -0.70 -24.55 15.97
C THR A 4 0.78 -24.79 15.66
N GLU A 5 1.45 -25.64 16.46
CA GLU A 5 2.86 -26.00 16.21
C GLU A 5 3.03 -26.73 14.86
N GLU A 6 2.05 -27.55 14.46
CA GLU A 6 2.03 -28.20 13.15
C GLU A 6 1.94 -27.17 12.01
N GLU A 7 1.15 -26.11 12.20
CA GLU A 7 1.05 -25.02 11.22
C GLU A 7 2.37 -24.25 11.09
N TYR A 8 3.04 -23.98 12.22
CA TYR A 8 4.38 -23.40 12.22
C TYR A 8 5.40 -24.31 11.54
N ALA A 9 5.38 -25.61 11.82
CA ALA A 9 6.27 -26.57 11.18
C ALA A 9 6.06 -26.60 9.65
N ARG A 10 4.80 -26.62 9.19
CA ARG A 10 4.46 -26.55 7.77
C ARG A 10 4.90 -25.25 7.12
N PHE A 11 4.74 -24.11 7.81
CA PHE A 11 5.21 -22.83 7.31
C PHE A 11 6.74 -22.81 7.15
N ARG A 12 7.49 -23.34 8.12
CA ARG A 12 8.97 -23.42 8.06
C ARG A 12 9.44 -24.20 6.84
N VAL A 13 8.82 -25.35 6.54
CA VAL A 13 9.13 -26.15 5.34
C VAL A 13 8.88 -25.33 4.08
N ARG A 14 7.70 -24.71 3.94
CA ARG A 14 7.38 -23.88 2.78
C ARG A 14 8.30 -22.69 2.62
N LEU A 15 8.69 -22.05 3.71
CA LEU A 15 9.64 -20.95 3.70
C LEU A 15 11.00 -21.40 3.17
N ALA A 16 11.51 -22.55 3.62
CA ALA A 16 12.75 -23.12 3.12
C ALA A 16 12.68 -23.44 1.60
N ASP A 17 11.54 -23.98 1.15
CA ASP A 17 11.31 -24.23 -0.29
C ASP A 17 11.31 -22.93 -1.11
N CYS A 18 10.62 -21.89 -0.61
CA CYS A 18 10.60 -20.57 -1.25
C CYS A 18 12.01 -19.94 -1.32
N LEU A 19 12.80 -20.05 -0.25
CA LEU A 19 14.18 -19.55 -0.23
C LEU A 19 15.07 -20.32 -1.21
N THR A 20 14.92 -21.64 -1.28
CA THR A 20 15.64 -22.48 -2.26
C THR A 20 15.26 -22.11 -3.69
N ALA A 21 13.98 -21.83 -3.95
CA ALA A 21 13.51 -21.37 -5.26
C ALA A 21 14.05 -19.99 -5.61
N LEU A 22 14.09 -19.06 -4.65
CA LEU A 22 14.65 -17.73 -4.81
C LEU A 22 16.15 -17.80 -5.13
N GLU A 23 16.92 -18.60 -4.39
CA GLU A 23 18.36 -18.83 -4.65
C GLU A 23 18.60 -19.29 -6.09
N LYS A 24 17.83 -20.29 -6.55
CA LYS A 24 17.90 -20.79 -7.93
C LYS A 24 17.50 -19.72 -8.95
N LEU A 25 16.56 -18.83 -8.63
CA LEU A 25 16.10 -17.76 -9.52
C LEU A 25 17.15 -16.67 -9.67
N VAL A 26 17.71 -16.18 -8.55
CA VAL A 26 18.70 -15.09 -8.56
C VAL A 26 20.04 -15.55 -9.15
N ALA A 27 20.37 -16.84 -9.07
CA ALA A 27 21.56 -17.42 -9.68
C ALA A 27 21.43 -17.68 -11.19
N ARG A 28 20.25 -17.48 -11.80
CA ARG A 28 20.08 -17.71 -13.25
C ARG A 28 20.95 -16.73 -14.04
N PRO A 29 21.74 -17.20 -15.04
CA PRO A 29 22.44 -16.31 -15.94
C PRO A 29 21.48 -15.31 -16.57
N GLY A 30 21.82 -14.02 -16.52
CA GLY A 30 20.95 -12.96 -17.04
C GLY A 30 19.87 -12.46 -16.08
N PHE A 31 19.75 -13.02 -14.87
CA PHE A 31 18.84 -12.46 -13.86
C PHE A 31 19.19 -10.99 -13.57
N GLY A 32 18.18 -10.12 -13.60
CA GLY A 32 18.35 -8.68 -13.40
C GLY A 32 19.02 -7.94 -14.57
N GLN A 33 19.38 -8.61 -15.68
CA GLN A 33 19.91 -7.96 -16.89
C GLN A 33 18.78 -7.40 -17.77
N VAL A 34 17.98 -6.51 -17.18
CA VAL A 34 16.93 -5.75 -17.86
C VAL A 34 17.21 -4.26 -17.71
N PRO A 35 16.66 -3.39 -18.57
CA PRO A 35 16.75 -1.95 -18.36
C PRO A 35 16.26 -1.58 -16.95
N SER A 36 17.04 -0.76 -16.23
CA SER A 36 16.67 -0.35 -14.88
C SER A 36 15.37 0.44 -14.87
N THR A 37 14.52 0.13 -13.90
CA THR A 37 13.27 0.84 -13.62
C THR A 37 13.31 1.46 -12.24
N LEU A 38 12.36 2.35 -11.96
CA LEU A 38 12.11 2.94 -10.65
C LEU A 38 10.62 2.79 -10.34
N GLY A 39 10.31 2.07 -9.26
CA GLY A 39 8.98 2.03 -8.66
C GLY A 39 8.90 2.93 -7.43
N ALA A 40 7.69 3.23 -6.98
CA ALA A 40 7.46 3.92 -5.71
C ALA A 40 6.10 3.51 -5.14
N GLU A 41 6.03 3.48 -3.82
CA GLU A 41 4.81 3.33 -3.05
C GLU A 41 4.48 4.68 -2.39
N LEU A 42 3.20 5.01 -2.30
CA LEU A 42 2.72 6.20 -1.60
C LEU A 42 1.67 5.82 -0.57
N GLU A 43 2.06 5.88 0.70
CA GLU A 43 1.12 5.82 1.80
C GLU A 43 0.38 7.16 1.98
N LEU A 44 -0.90 7.07 2.30
CA LEU A 44 -1.77 8.21 2.54
C LEU A 44 -2.81 7.88 3.61
N SER A 45 -3.25 8.91 4.32
CA SER A 45 -4.40 8.83 5.22
C SER A 45 -5.65 9.42 4.57
N LEU A 46 -6.78 8.80 4.82
CA LEU A 46 -8.12 9.30 4.53
C LEU A 46 -8.56 10.18 5.69
N ALA A 47 -8.64 11.49 5.48
CA ALA A 47 -8.93 12.46 6.51
C ALA A 47 -10.17 13.30 6.19
N GLY A 48 -10.94 13.63 7.23
CA GLY A 48 -12.09 14.52 7.17
C GLY A 48 -11.68 16.00 7.11
N PRO A 49 -12.65 16.93 6.99
CA PRO A 49 -12.38 18.37 6.95
C PRO A 49 -11.78 18.93 8.25
N ASP A 50 -11.98 18.25 9.38
CA ASP A 50 -11.36 18.53 10.68
C ASP A 50 -9.98 17.88 10.84
N GLY A 51 -9.48 17.22 9.79
CA GLY A 51 -8.23 16.49 9.78
C GLY A 51 -8.28 15.16 10.53
N ARG A 52 -9.44 14.72 11.05
CA ARG A 52 -9.56 13.44 11.77
C ARG A 52 -9.55 12.26 10.79
N PRO A 53 -9.07 11.08 11.23
CA PRO A 53 -9.07 9.89 10.39
C PRO A 53 -10.50 9.46 10.04
N VAL A 54 -10.71 9.03 8.78
CA VAL A 54 -11.97 8.45 8.31
C VAL A 54 -11.71 6.99 7.93
N PRO A 55 -12.22 6.01 8.71
CA PRO A 55 -11.85 4.61 8.59
C PRO A 55 -12.60 3.90 7.44
N VAL A 56 -12.36 4.33 6.19
CA VAL A 56 -13.05 3.86 4.98
C VAL A 56 -12.10 3.30 3.92
N ASN A 57 -10.88 2.89 4.29
CA ASN A 57 -9.90 2.37 3.34
C ASN A 57 -10.41 1.17 2.50
N ALA A 58 -11.07 0.21 3.14
CA ALA A 58 -11.65 -0.95 2.47
C ALA A 58 -12.74 -0.57 1.47
N ALA A 59 -13.64 0.34 1.86
CA ALA A 59 -14.70 0.83 0.98
C ALA A 59 -14.14 1.58 -0.23
N VAL A 60 -13.08 2.39 -0.03
CA VAL A 60 -12.38 3.09 -1.11
C VAL A 60 -11.70 2.10 -2.06
N ARG A 61 -10.96 1.10 -1.55
CA ARG A 61 -10.31 0.10 -2.38
C ARG A 61 -11.32 -0.70 -3.21
N GLU A 62 -12.38 -1.20 -2.57
CA GLU A 62 -13.45 -1.94 -3.24
C GLU A 62 -14.18 -1.09 -4.28
N GLY A 63 -14.52 0.15 -3.92
CA GLY A 63 -15.27 1.05 -4.79
C GLY A 63 -14.50 1.58 -5.99
N LEU A 64 -13.17 1.61 -5.92
CA LEU A 64 -12.30 1.94 -7.06
C LEU A 64 -11.95 0.70 -7.90
N GLY A 65 -12.00 -0.51 -7.31
CA GLY A 65 -11.62 -1.74 -8.00
C GLY A 65 -10.19 -1.72 -8.52
N ASP A 66 -9.28 -1.11 -7.75
CA ASP A 66 -7.92 -0.79 -8.17
C ASP A 66 -6.92 -1.68 -7.43
N ASP A 67 -6.32 -2.63 -8.14
CA ASP A 67 -5.33 -3.57 -7.61
C ASP A 67 -4.02 -2.87 -7.20
N GLY A 68 -3.78 -1.65 -7.68
CA GLY A 68 -2.68 -0.81 -7.23
C GLY A 68 -2.90 -0.19 -5.84
N LEU A 69 -4.07 -0.39 -5.21
CA LEU A 69 -4.36 0.09 -3.86
C LEU A 69 -4.32 -1.06 -2.84
N ALA A 70 -3.39 -0.96 -1.89
CA ALA A 70 -3.30 -1.89 -0.78
C ALA A 70 -3.94 -1.30 0.50
N LEU A 71 -4.46 -2.19 1.35
CA LEU A 71 -4.95 -1.81 2.68
C LEU A 71 -3.79 -1.86 3.65
N GLU A 72 -3.68 -0.80 4.44
CA GLU A 72 -2.76 -0.72 5.55
C GLU A 72 -3.41 -1.11 6.88
N VAL A 73 -2.57 -1.29 7.90
CA VAL A 73 -2.99 -1.69 9.25
C VAL A 73 -4.06 -0.75 9.80
N ALA A 74 -3.91 0.56 9.63
CA ALA A 74 -4.92 1.52 10.04
C ALA A 74 -6.06 1.57 9.01
N ARG A 75 -7.32 1.48 9.47
CA ARG A 75 -8.51 1.48 8.59
C ARG A 75 -8.74 2.78 7.81
N PHE A 76 -7.95 3.81 8.09
CA PHE A 76 -7.93 5.08 7.38
C PHE A 76 -6.68 5.25 6.51
N ASN A 77 -5.72 4.32 6.53
CA ASN A 77 -4.55 4.35 5.65
C ASN A 77 -4.77 3.49 4.41
N LEU A 78 -4.23 3.96 3.30
CA LEU A 78 -4.10 3.25 2.03
C LEU A 78 -2.67 3.41 1.52
N GLU A 79 -2.20 2.42 0.80
CA GLU A 79 -0.98 2.52 0.01
C GLU A 79 -1.34 2.47 -1.48
N ALA A 80 -0.80 3.42 -2.24
CA ALA A 80 -0.86 3.39 -3.69
C ALA A 80 0.48 2.89 -4.26
N ASN A 81 0.45 1.70 -4.87
CA ASN A 81 1.54 1.12 -5.62
C ASN A 81 1.60 1.78 -7.00
N LEU A 82 2.66 2.52 -7.28
CA LEU A 82 2.84 3.19 -8.57
C LEU A 82 3.51 2.23 -9.56
N GLU A 83 3.10 2.33 -10.83
CA GLU A 83 3.68 1.52 -11.90
C GLU A 83 5.16 1.86 -12.08
N PRO A 84 6.06 0.86 -12.15
CA PRO A 84 7.47 1.09 -12.41
C PRO A 84 7.69 1.83 -13.71
N VAL A 85 8.53 2.87 -13.67
CA VAL A 85 8.91 3.67 -14.84
C VAL A 85 10.36 3.39 -15.23
N PRO A 86 10.77 3.59 -16.50
CA PRO A 86 12.18 3.51 -16.86
C PRO A 86 13.02 4.49 -16.05
N LEU A 87 14.19 4.06 -15.57
CA LEU A 87 15.12 4.94 -14.85
C LEU A 87 15.68 6.03 -15.78
N ARG A 88 15.79 5.75 -17.08
CA ARG A 88 16.22 6.72 -18.10
C ARG A 88 15.08 7.71 -18.38
N GLY A 89 15.43 8.96 -18.68
CA GLY A 89 14.45 9.99 -19.04
C GLY A 89 14.04 10.83 -17.83
N ARG A 90 12.75 10.84 -17.47
CA ARG A 90 12.19 11.71 -16.41
C ARG A 90 11.38 10.90 -15.38
N PRO A 91 11.98 9.90 -14.72
CA PRO A 91 11.26 8.97 -13.84
C PRO A 91 10.51 9.68 -12.72
N PHE A 92 11.12 10.68 -12.07
CA PHE A 92 10.49 11.42 -10.99
C PHE A 92 9.28 12.24 -11.43
N THR A 93 9.30 12.79 -12.65
CA THR A 93 8.15 13.51 -13.21
C THR A 93 6.99 12.55 -13.48
N GLU A 94 7.28 11.37 -14.00
CA GLU A 94 6.28 10.34 -14.27
C GLU A 94 5.67 9.80 -12.97
N LEU A 95 6.51 9.45 -11.98
CA LEU A 95 6.06 9.01 -10.66
C LEU A 95 5.25 10.10 -9.93
N ALA A 96 5.69 11.36 -9.96
CA ALA A 96 4.92 12.46 -9.37
C ALA A 96 3.54 12.63 -10.03
N ALA A 97 3.47 12.44 -11.35
CA ALA A 97 2.20 12.48 -12.07
C ALA A 97 1.31 11.28 -11.72
N GLN A 98 1.88 10.08 -11.55
CA GLN A 98 1.15 8.90 -11.07
C GLN A 98 0.59 9.11 -9.66
N ALA A 99 1.44 9.56 -8.72
CA ALA A 99 1.06 9.88 -7.34
C ALA A 99 -0.08 10.92 -7.29
N SER A 100 0.05 12.01 -8.06
CA SER A 100 -0.98 13.06 -8.14
C SER A 100 -2.31 12.52 -8.67
N ARG A 101 -2.28 11.64 -9.69
CA ARG A 101 -3.48 10.99 -10.21
C ARG A 101 -4.12 10.05 -9.20
N ALA A 102 -3.32 9.26 -8.47
CA ALA A 102 -3.81 8.38 -7.42
C ALA A 102 -4.53 9.16 -6.31
N LEU A 103 -3.88 10.20 -5.77
CA LEU A 103 -4.48 11.07 -4.74
C LEU A 103 -5.78 11.74 -5.22
N ALA A 104 -5.80 12.24 -6.45
CA ALA A 104 -6.98 12.87 -7.05
C ALA A 104 -8.13 11.86 -7.24
N ARG A 105 -7.83 10.66 -7.76
CA ARG A 105 -8.81 9.59 -7.98
C ARG A 105 -9.42 9.13 -6.66
N ILE A 106 -8.58 8.86 -5.66
CA ILE A 106 -9.03 8.45 -4.32
C ILE A 106 -9.94 9.53 -3.71
N THR A 107 -9.50 10.79 -3.73
CA THR A 107 -10.27 11.91 -3.20
C THR A 107 -11.58 12.11 -3.94
N ALA A 108 -11.59 12.05 -5.27
CA ALA A 108 -12.80 12.22 -6.08
C ALA A 108 -13.85 11.15 -5.78
N TRP A 109 -13.43 9.94 -5.44
CA TRP A 109 -14.35 8.87 -5.06
C TRP A 109 -14.83 9.00 -3.61
N SER A 110 -13.90 9.23 -2.67
CA SER A 110 -14.15 9.16 -1.23
C SER A 110 -14.81 10.42 -0.65
N LEU A 111 -14.49 11.60 -1.18
CA LEU A 111 -15.01 12.87 -0.67
C LEU A 111 -16.55 12.98 -0.74
N PRO A 112 -17.22 12.74 -1.89
CA PRO A 112 -18.68 12.86 -1.95
C PRO A 112 -19.43 11.76 -1.18
N ARG A 113 -18.78 10.62 -0.88
CA ARG A 113 -19.42 9.46 -0.23
C ARG A 113 -19.20 9.41 1.27
N HIS A 114 -18.02 9.85 1.72
CA HIS A 114 -17.54 9.66 3.09
C HIS A 114 -16.97 10.93 3.72
N GLY A 115 -16.91 12.05 2.98
CA GLY A 115 -16.29 13.29 3.47
C GLY A 115 -14.78 13.20 3.65
N ALA A 116 -14.14 12.16 3.08
CA ALA A 116 -12.72 11.91 3.22
C ALA A 116 -11.89 12.47 2.05
N ARG A 117 -10.68 12.94 2.33
CA ARG A 117 -9.67 13.30 1.33
C ARG A 117 -8.44 12.42 1.49
N ALA A 118 -7.78 12.10 0.38
CA ALA A 118 -6.47 11.47 0.42
C ALA A 118 -5.40 12.49 0.80
N VAL A 119 -4.67 12.26 1.88
CA VAL A 119 -3.62 13.14 2.37
C VAL A 119 -2.31 12.34 2.47
N PRO A 120 -1.27 12.66 1.67
CA PRO A 120 0.03 11.99 1.74
C PRO A 120 0.81 12.52 2.95
N ILE A 121 0.52 12.00 4.13
CA ILE A 121 1.11 12.41 5.41
C ILE A 121 1.48 11.17 6.22
N GLY A 122 2.64 11.18 6.86
CA GLY A 122 3.11 10.02 7.63
C GLY A 122 2.32 9.77 8.92
N THR A 123 1.86 10.83 9.60
CA THR A 123 1.03 10.69 10.81
C THR A 123 0.07 11.85 10.90
N LEU A 124 -1.23 11.56 11.05
CA LEU A 124 -2.23 12.58 11.29
C LEU A 124 -2.01 13.19 12.69
N PRO A 125 -1.82 14.51 12.81
CA PRO A 125 -1.59 15.16 14.10
C PRO A 125 -2.83 15.18 15.00
N THR A 126 -3.98 14.81 14.45
CA THR A 126 -5.31 14.76 15.08
C THR A 126 -5.64 13.39 15.67
N LEU A 127 -4.74 12.40 15.54
CA LEU A 127 -4.96 11.06 16.09
C LEU A 127 -5.14 11.11 17.59
N THR A 128 -6.07 10.29 18.08
CA THR A 128 -6.33 10.08 19.50
C THR A 128 -6.07 8.62 19.84
N PRO A 129 -5.92 8.25 21.13
CA PRO A 129 -5.78 6.86 21.54
C PRO A 129 -6.90 5.94 21.04
N ALA A 130 -8.11 6.47 20.84
CA ALA A 130 -9.23 5.71 20.29
C ALA A 130 -8.99 5.24 18.83
N ASP A 131 -8.20 6.00 18.07
CA ASP A 131 -7.85 5.73 16.67
C ASP A 131 -6.73 4.69 16.54
N LEU A 132 -6.12 4.24 17.66
CA LEU A 132 -5.04 3.27 17.73
C LEU A 132 -5.45 1.96 18.44
N THR A 133 -6.76 1.69 18.48
CA THR A 133 -7.31 0.47 19.09
C THR A 133 -7.41 -0.66 18.06
N ALA A 134 -7.51 -1.91 18.50
CA ALA A 134 -7.74 -3.06 17.61
C ALA A 134 -8.99 -2.91 16.71
N ARG A 135 -9.97 -2.09 17.11
CA ARG A 135 -11.14 -1.76 16.28
C ARG A 135 -10.81 -0.79 15.15
N ALA A 136 -9.86 0.12 15.36
CA ALA A 136 -9.40 1.08 14.37
C ALA A 136 -8.34 0.48 13.42
N LEU A 137 -7.77 -0.67 13.78
CA LEU A 137 -6.80 -1.43 13.00
C LEU A 137 -7.47 -2.65 12.32
N THR A 138 -6.82 -3.22 11.30
CA THR A 138 -7.24 -4.44 10.60
C THR A 138 -6.71 -5.69 11.27
#